data_AF-A0A3S0AWD9-F1
#
_entry.id   AF-A0A3S0AWD9-F1
#
_cell.length_a   1.000
_cell.length_b   1.000
_cell.length_c   1.000
_cell.angle_alpha   90.00
_cell.angle_beta   90.00
_cell.angle_gamma   90.00
#
_symmetry.space_group_name_H-M   'P 1'
#
loop_
_entity.id
_entity.type
_entity.pdbx_description
1 polymer ?
#
loop_
_entity_poly.entity_id
_entity_poly.type
_entity_poly.pdbx_seq_one_letter_code
_entity_poly.pdbx_strand_id
1 'polypeptide(L)'
;MKLHNNVIVTTDYEDLNHLLFNSETGTSLKVSKNTFTDLNDFLDHPESKSFLLDKYFTTENRFNYLKKYHSDASKNMRLILLVHENCNFRCTYCYETFEKNKMDLKTVNGIINFIKKEIKNPKC
;
A
#
# COMPACT_ATOMS: atom_id res chain seq x y z
N MET A 1 9.37 2.56 -3.76
CA MET A 1 8.70 1.81 -2.68
C MET A 1 7.22 1.66 -3.03
N LYS A 2 6.75 0.45 -3.32
CA LYS A 2 5.32 0.18 -3.51
C LYS A 2 4.76 -0.33 -2.19
N LEU A 3 3.80 0.41 -1.61
CA LEU A 3 3.09 0.03 -0.39
C LEU A 3 1.88 -0.82 -0.77
N HIS A 4 2.00 -2.14 -0.60
CA HIS A 4 0.87 -3.04 -0.48
C HIS A 4 0.50 -3.11 1.00
N ASN A 5 -0.79 -3.30 1.33
CA ASN A 5 -1.36 -3.00 2.65
C ASN A 5 -0.47 -3.37 3.86
N ASN A 6 0.31 -4.45 3.78
CA ASN A 6 1.30 -4.80 4.80
C ASN A 6 2.66 -5.29 4.24
N VAL A 7 2.88 -5.22 2.92
CA VAL A 7 4.14 -5.65 2.32
C VAL A 7 4.82 -4.48 1.63
N ILE A 8 6.03 -4.18 2.10
CA ILE A 8 6.92 -3.20 1.51
C ILE A 8 7.86 -3.95 0.58
N VAL A 9 7.87 -3.52 -0.69
CA VAL A 9 8.83 -4.01 -1.70
C VAL A 9 9.76 -2.88 -2.11
N THR A 10 11.05 -3.14 -2.00
CA THR A 10 12.14 -2.26 -2.46
C THR A 10 13.26 -3.11 -3.07
N THR A 11 14.31 -2.45 -3.56
CA THR A 11 15.54 -3.10 -4.01
C THR A 11 16.71 -2.70 -3.10
N ASP A 12 17.77 -3.50 -3.10
CA ASP A 12 19.02 -3.13 -2.43
C ASP A 12 19.80 -2.07 -3.23
N TYR A 13 20.87 -1.54 -2.65
CA TYR A 13 21.63 -0.43 -3.23
C TYR A 13 22.21 -0.76 -4.62
N GLU A 14 22.67 -2.00 -4.80
CA GLU A 14 23.22 -2.51 -6.06
C GLU A 14 22.13 -2.92 -7.07
N ASP A 15 20.85 -2.82 -6.69
CA ASP A 15 19.69 -3.20 -7.49
C ASP A 15 19.69 -4.67 -7.95
N LEU A 16 20.41 -5.55 -7.24
CA LEU A 16 20.56 -6.98 -7.55
C LEU A 16 19.50 -7.84 -6.86
N ASN A 17 18.87 -7.33 -5.81
CA ASN A 17 17.93 -8.09 -4.99
C ASN A 17 16.66 -7.29 -4.72
N HIS A 18 15.54 -8.00 -4.71
CA HIS A 18 14.30 -7.55 -4.09
C HIS A 18 14.37 -7.73 -2.57
N LEU A 19 14.00 -6.68 -1.86
CA LEU A 19 13.81 -6.67 -0.42
C LEU A 19 12.32 -6.59 -0.12
N LEU A 20 11.82 -7.61 0.56
CA LEU A 20 10.43 -7.76 0.97
C LEU A 20 10.37 -7.62 2.47
N PHE A 21 9.46 -6.80 2.98
CA PHE A 21 9.17 -6.71 4.41
C PHE A 21 7.68 -6.80 4.63
N ASN A 22 7.25 -7.74 5.48
CA ASN A 22 5.86 -7.82 5.91
C ASN A 22 5.70 -7.21 7.30
N SER A 23 4.97 -6.09 7.39
CA SER A 23 4.71 -5.39 8.66
C SER A 23 3.77 -6.14 9.60
N GLU A 24 3.00 -7.12 9.11
CA GLU A 24 2.15 -7.96 9.97
C GLU A 24 2.96 -8.99 10.75
N THR A 25 3.95 -9.62 10.10
CA THR A 25 4.75 -10.68 10.72
C THR A 25 6.09 -10.16 11.24
N GLY A 26 6.52 -8.97 10.81
CA GLY A 26 7.85 -8.43 11.09
C GLY A 26 8.96 -9.11 10.28
N THR A 27 8.63 -9.95 9.30
CA THR A 27 9.59 -10.76 8.55
C THR A 27 10.15 -10.00 7.36
N SER A 28 11.48 -10.03 7.21
CA SER A 28 12.20 -9.52 6.04
C SER A 28 12.76 -10.65 5.20
N LEU A 29 12.62 -10.54 3.87
CA LEU A 29 13.21 -11.47 2.91
C LEU A 29 14.03 -10.70 1.88
N LYS A 30 15.17 -11.29 1.51
CA LYS A 30 16.00 -10.84 0.40
C LYS A 30 15.94 -11.91 -0.67
N VAL A 31 15.50 -11.55 -1.88
CA VAL A 31 15.43 -12.47 -3.01
C VAL A 31 16.14 -11.88 -4.22
N SER A 32 16.92 -12.69 -4.93
CA SER A 32 17.66 -12.25 -6.10
C SER A 32 16.72 -11.89 -7.25
N LYS A 33 17.01 -10.79 -7.96
CA LYS A 33 16.31 -10.44 -9.20
C LYS A 33 16.52 -11.45 -10.33
N ASN A 34 17.56 -12.28 -10.24
CA ASN A 34 17.76 -13.38 -11.19
C ASN A 34 16.70 -14.47 -11.03
N THR A 35 16.03 -14.54 -9.87
CA THR A 35 15.02 -15.55 -9.56
C THR A 35 13.62 -15.12 -10.03
N PHE A 36 13.30 -13.84 -9.97
CA PHE A 36 12.06 -13.29 -10.51
C PHE A 36 12.19 -11.81 -10.82
N THR A 37 11.44 -11.36 -11.82
CA THR A 37 11.53 -9.99 -12.36
C THR A 37 10.77 -8.96 -11.54
N ASP A 38 9.61 -9.35 -10.99
CA ASP A 38 8.82 -8.53 -10.08
C ASP A 38 8.00 -9.38 -9.09
N LEU A 39 7.28 -8.73 -8.18
CA LEU A 39 6.51 -9.43 -7.16
C LEU A 39 5.32 -10.22 -7.72
N ASN A 40 4.74 -9.86 -8.88
CA ASN A 40 3.70 -10.70 -9.50
C ASN A 40 4.29 -12.02 -9.94
N ASP A 41 5.41 -11.96 -10.68
CA ASP A 41 6.14 -13.12 -11.18
C ASP A 41 6.50 -14.07 -10.02
N PHE A 42 6.97 -13.50 -8.91
CA PHE A 42 7.21 -14.26 -7.69
C PHE A 42 5.95 -14.90 -7.10
N LEU A 43 4.86 -14.15 -6.91
CA LEU A 43 3.62 -14.64 -6.30
C LEU A 43 2.82 -15.60 -7.21
N ASP A 44 3.13 -15.60 -8.51
CA ASP A 44 2.59 -16.54 -9.48
C ASP A 44 3.39 -17.84 -9.55
N HIS A 45 4.63 -17.86 -9.07
CA HIS A 45 5.44 -19.08 -9.02
C HIS A 45 4.82 -20.14 -8.07
N PRO A 46 4.69 -21.42 -8.47
CA PRO A 46 4.01 -22.45 -7.68
C PRO A 46 4.58 -22.66 -6.27
N GLU A 47 5.90 -22.52 -6.12
CA GLU A 47 6.61 -22.75 -4.85
C GLU A 47 6.65 -21.52 -3.92
N SER A 48 6.21 -20.35 -4.42
CA SER A 48 6.28 -19.10 -3.66
C SER A 48 5.46 -19.17 -2.38
N LYS A 49 4.29 -19.80 -2.44
CA LYS A 49 3.41 -19.98 -1.29
C LYS A 49 4.11 -20.78 -0.19
N SER A 50 4.60 -21.98 -0.51
CA SER A 50 5.31 -22.82 0.45
C SER A 50 6.54 -22.13 1.02
N PHE A 51 7.31 -21.42 0.18
CA PHE A 51 8.47 -20.67 0.61
C PHE A 51 8.12 -19.55 1.61
N LEU A 52 7.08 -18.75 1.32
CA LEU A 52 6.68 -17.66 2.21
C LEU A 52 6.09 -18.16 3.53
N LEU A 53 5.42 -19.31 3.52
CA LEU A 53 4.93 -19.95 4.74
C LEU A 53 6.08 -20.51 5.59
N ASP A 54 7.04 -21.19 4.98
CA ASP A 54 8.25 -21.71 5.65
C ASP A 54 9.05 -20.60 6.33
N LYS A 55 9.13 -19.43 5.68
CA LYS A 55 9.81 -18.26 6.24
C LYS A 55 8.96 -17.45 7.22
N TYR A 56 7.75 -17.90 7.56
CA TYR A 56 6.81 -17.15 8.40
C TYR A 56 6.55 -15.73 7.87
N PHE A 57 6.67 -15.53 6.56
CA PHE A 57 6.44 -14.24 5.92
C PHE A 57 4.95 -13.96 5.76
N THR A 58 4.12 -14.99 5.66
CA THR A 58 2.67 -14.87 5.63
C THR A 58 2.02 -16.10 6.27
N THR A 59 0.70 -16.12 6.31
CA THR A 59 -0.09 -17.28 6.73
C THR A 59 -0.91 -17.82 5.56
N GLU A 60 -1.35 -19.07 5.67
CA GLU A 60 -2.21 -19.73 4.66
C GLU A 60 -3.40 -18.86 4.26
N ASN A 61 -4.09 -18.30 5.26
CA ASN A 61 -5.24 -17.41 5.06
C ASN A 61 -4.86 -16.07 4.43
N ARG A 62 -3.60 -15.63 4.55
CA ARG A 62 -3.14 -14.30 4.09
C ARG A 62 -2.44 -14.30 2.74
N PHE A 63 -1.94 -15.45 2.28
CA PHE A 63 -1.28 -15.53 0.97
C PHE A 63 -2.19 -15.07 -0.18
N ASN A 64 -3.47 -15.47 -0.16
CA ASN A 64 -4.43 -15.07 -1.18
C ASN A 64 -4.71 -13.56 -1.19
N TYR A 65 -4.65 -12.90 -0.02
CA TYR A 65 -4.76 -11.43 0.05
C TYR A 65 -3.54 -10.76 -0.57
N LEU A 66 -2.33 -11.25 -0.29
CA LEU A 66 -1.09 -10.70 -0.87
C LEU A 66 -1.14 -10.69 -2.40
N LYS A 67 -1.59 -11.80 -3.01
CA LYS A 67 -1.73 -11.94 -4.46
C LYS A 67 -2.75 -10.95 -5.04
N LYS A 68 -3.92 -10.81 -4.41
CA LYS A 68 -4.99 -9.88 -4.85
C LYS A 68 -4.57 -8.42 -4.74
N TYR A 69 -3.93 -8.02 -3.65
CA TYR A 69 -3.54 -6.62 -3.43
C TYR A 69 -2.38 -6.18 -4.32
N HIS A 70 -1.56 -7.09 -4.83
CA HIS A 70 -0.47 -6.71 -5.74
C HIS A 70 -0.98 -6.36 -7.15
N SER A 71 -1.94 -7.12 -7.70
CA SER A 71 -2.54 -6.80 -9.00
C SER A 71 -3.41 -5.53 -8.98
N ASP A 72 -4.07 -5.26 -7.85
CA ASP A 72 -5.09 -4.20 -7.75
C ASP A 72 -4.56 -2.87 -7.21
N ALA A 73 -3.36 -2.82 -6.61
CA ALA A 73 -2.84 -1.61 -5.97
C ALA A 73 -2.62 -0.42 -6.93
N SER A 74 -2.42 -0.68 -8.22
CA SER A 74 -2.31 0.35 -9.26
C SER A 74 -3.68 0.80 -9.81
N LYS A 75 -4.75 0.05 -9.54
CA LYS A 75 -6.10 0.30 -10.06
C LYS A 75 -7.05 0.97 -9.07
N ASN A 76 -6.65 1.05 -7.79
CA ASN A 76 -7.49 1.61 -6.74
C ASN A 76 -7.26 3.12 -6.56
N MET A 77 -8.36 3.89 -6.54
CA MET A 77 -8.33 5.30 -6.14
C MET A 77 -7.97 5.41 -4.65
N ARG A 78 -6.89 6.12 -4.33
CA ARG A 78 -6.48 6.44 -2.95
C ARG A 78 -6.76 7.91 -2.66
N LEU A 79 -7.55 8.19 -1.63
CA LEU A 79 -7.93 9.54 -1.23
C LEU A 79 -7.62 9.77 0.26
N ILE A 80 -6.84 10.80 0.56
CA ILE A 80 -6.53 11.24 1.93
C ILE A 80 -7.27 12.56 2.16
N LEU A 81 -8.06 12.66 3.23
CA LEU A 81 -8.91 13.81 3.52
C LEU A 81 -8.50 14.47 4.84
N LEU A 82 -8.04 15.71 4.76
CA LEU A 82 -7.85 16.58 5.93
C LEU A 82 -9.13 17.41 6.12
N VAL A 83 -10.04 16.91 6.95
CA VAL A 83 -11.36 17.54 7.15
C VAL A 83 -11.33 18.77 8.05
N HIS A 84 -10.27 18.91 8.85
CA HIS A 84 -10.07 20.01 9.78
C HIS A 84 -8.58 20.17 10.08
N GLU A 85 -8.02 21.37 9.92
CA GLU A 85 -6.60 21.61 10.25
C GLU A 85 -6.41 22.00 11.72
N ASN A 86 -7.40 22.62 12.37
CA ASN A 86 -7.35 23.01 13.80
C ASN A 86 -7.33 21.81 14.76
N CYS A 87 -6.20 21.12 14.85
CA CYS A 87 -5.89 20.15 15.89
C CYS A 87 -5.74 20.87 17.23
N ASN A 88 -6.06 20.23 18.35
CA ASN A 88 -5.83 20.77 19.70
C ASN A 88 -4.39 20.55 20.21
N PHE A 89 -3.53 19.91 19.41
CA PHE A 89 -2.11 19.73 19.70
C PHE A 89 -1.23 20.68 18.87
N ARG A 90 -0.04 21.00 19.39
CA ARG A 90 0.97 21.87 18.75
C ARG A 90 2.32 21.16 18.70
N CYS A 91 2.34 20.02 18.01
CA CYS A 91 3.55 19.22 17.86
C CYS A 91 4.63 20.03 17.13
N THR A 92 5.86 20.04 17.66
CA THR A 92 7.00 20.79 17.08
C THR A 92 7.43 20.27 15.71
N TYR A 93 7.04 19.04 15.37
CA TYR A 93 7.28 18.37 14.10
C TYR A 93 6.04 18.29 13.21
N CYS A 94 4.98 19.06 13.51
CA CYS A 94 3.79 19.12 12.68
C CYS A 94 4.08 19.89 11.37
N TYR A 95 3.67 19.33 10.24
CA TYR A 95 3.82 20.00 8.93
C TYR A 95 2.66 20.96 8.59
N GLU A 96 1.56 20.92 9.34
CA GLU A 96 0.39 21.76 9.13
C GLU A 96 0.64 23.19 9.65
N THR A 97 0.10 24.21 8.95
CA THR A 97 0.21 25.61 9.37
C THR A 97 -0.92 26.05 10.30
N PHE A 98 -1.97 25.24 10.41
CA PHE A 98 -3.21 25.49 11.15
C PHE A 98 -4.00 26.69 10.64
N GLU A 99 -3.78 27.10 9.38
CA GLU A 99 -4.43 28.28 8.78
C GLU A 99 -5.85 27.98 8.29
N LYS A 100 -6.14 26.73 7.89
CA LYS A 100 -7.46 26.36 7.39
C LYS A 100 -8.30 25.76 8.51
N ASN A 101 -9.57 26.14 8.57
CA ASN A 101 -10.49 25.58 9.55
C ASN A 101 -11.16 24.31 9.00
N LYS A 102 -12.41 24.09 9.38
CA LYS A 102 -13.24 23.01 8.85
C LYS A 102 -13.35 23.11 7.33
N MET A 103 -13.24 21.97 6.66
CA MET A 103 -13.57 21.83 5.23
C MET A 103 -14.99 22.35 4.96
N ASP A 104 -15.12 23.23 3.96
CA ASP A 104 -16.40 23.83 3.63
C ASP A 104 -17.36 22.82 2.96
N LEU A 105 -18.66 23.07 3.07
CA LEU A 105 -19.69 22.15 2.56
C LEU A 105 -19.67 22.00 1.04
N LYS A 106 -19.22 23.02 0.30
CA LYS A 106 -19.12 22.93 -1.16
C LYS A 106 -18.01 21.94 -1.53
N THR A 107 -16.86 22.00 -0.85
CA THR A 107 -15.77 21.04 -1.02
C THR A 107 -16.20 19.62 -0.61
N VAL A 108 -16.87 19.46 0.53
CA VAL A 108 -17.42 18.16 0.98
C VAL A 108 -18.35 17.57 -0.08
N ASN A 109 -19.31 18.35 -0.57
CA ASN A 109 -20.24 17.90 -1.61
C ASN A 109 -19.53 17.58 -2.93
N GLY A 110 -18.51 18.35 -3.28
CA GLY A 110 -17.64 18.09 -4.43
C GLY A 110 -16.94 16.74 -4.34
N ILE A 111 -16.34 16.42 -3.18
CA ILE A 111 -15.69 15.14 -2.91
C ILE A 111 -16.70 13.98 -2.99
N ILE A 112 -17.87 14.13 -2.37
CA ILE A 112 -18.93 13.10 -2.41
C ILE A 112 -19.35 12.83 -3.86
N ASN A 113 -19.57 13.88 -4.66
CA ASN A 113 -19.97 13.75 -6.06
C ASN A 113 -18.87 13.12 -6.91
N PHE A 114 -17.61 13.49 -6.66
CA PHE A 114 -16.45 12.86 -7.29
C PHE A 114 -16.40 11.35 -7.00
N ILE A 115 -16.46 10.96 -5.73
CA ILE A 115 -16.45 9.54 -5.33
C ILE A 115 -17.62 8.78 -5.98
N LYS A 116 -18.84 9.34 -5.94
CA LYS A 116 -20.03 8.74 -6.58
C LYS A 116 -19.82 8.52 -8.08
N LYS A 117 -19.14 9.44 -8.77
CA LYS A 117 -18.84 9.33 -10.19
C LYS A 117 -17.82 8.24 -10.47
N GLU A 118 -16.73 8.19 -9.70
CA GLU A 118 -15.68 7.18 -9.87
C GLU A 118 -16.18 5.76 -9.55
N ILE A 119 -17.10 5.61 -8.59
CA ILE A 119 -17.76 4.31 -8.32
C ILE A 119 -18.67 3.88 -9.48
N LYS A 120 -19.41 4.80 -10.10
CA LYS A 120 -20.31 4.48 -11.23
C LYS A 120 -19.56 4.15 -12.52
N ASN A 121 -18.44 4.83 -12.75
CA ASN A 121 -17.60 4.65 -13.93
C ASN A 121 -16.21 4.19 -13.50
N PRO A 122 -16.07 2.95 -12.98
CA PRO A 122 -14.77 2.43 -12.63
C PRO A 122 -13.91 2.37 -13.88
N LYS A 123 -12.85 3.18 -13.93
CA LYS A 123 -11.83 3.09 -14.98
C LYS A 123 -10.94 1.89 -14.63
N CYS A 124 -11.27 0.72 -15.17
CA CYS A 124 -10.49 -0.52 -15.05
C CYS A 124 -10.05 -1.02 -16.41
#